data_AF-A0A8E2WG23-F1
#
_entry.id   AF-A0A8E2WG23-F1
#
_cell.length_a   1.000
_cell.length_b   1.000
_cell.length_c   1.000
_cell.angle_alpha   90.00
_cell.angle_beta   90.00
_cell.angle_gamma   90.00
#
_symmetry.space_group_name_H-M   'P 1'
#
loop_
_entity.id
_entity.type
_entity.pdbx_description
1 polymer ?
#
loop_
_entity_poly.entity_id
_entity_poly.type
_entity_poly.pdbx_seq_one_letter_code
_entity_poly.pdbx_strand_id
1 'polypeptide(L)'
;MQVSDAPPIVGPGHNLATTADILRDRFKPVLDEVEDLAKRATAAKNALTDGTIANDNERDGLIALGIEARKLAKRLGETKLATTKPLRDEVTETNRFFDTVTMRPETIQSAFETIVGKYNDKKREEARIAAAEVARLAQEEAKRKLEEAAASSHSVLGDVLMQEAADAENRAAVLVNEAITAGSGPTRTSAGTVSATAKWKHRITDASKIPLEKLRPYMSLDDLDKFLRAFVAKNKNTVALPGVEIFEDTKTSFRG
;
A
#
# COMPACT_ATOMS: atom_id res chain seq x y z
N MET A 1 18.90 -39.73 10.08
CA MET A 1 17.54 -39.24 9.74
C MET A 1 17.40 -39.32 8.24
N GLN A 2 16.49 -40.16 7.76
CA GLN A 2 16.28 -40.43 6.34
C GLN A 2 15.77 -39.16 5.64
N VAL A 3 16.44 -38.81 4.55
CA VAL A 3 16.07 -37.76 3.60
C VAL A 3 14.83 -38.23 2.84
N SER A 4 13.95 -37.29 2.51
CA SER A 4 12.60 -37.44 1.95
C SER A 4 12.42 -38.55 0.89
N ASP A 5 11.53 -39.50 1.17
CA ASP A 5 10.86 -40.34 0.17
C ASP A 5 9.50 -39.70 -0.18
N ALA A 6 9.54 -38.54 -0.84
CA ALA A 6 8.36 -37.96 -1.47
C ALA A 6 8.25 -38.55 -2.90
N PRO A 7 7.13 -39.19 -3.26
CA PRO A 7 6.96 -39.76 -4.60
C PRO A 7 6.98 -38.66 -5.67
N PRO A 8 7.50 -38.96 -6.88
CA PRO A 8 7.60 -37.99 -7.96
C PRO A 8 6.21 -37.48 -8.33
N ILE A 9 6.06 -36.16 -8.43
CA ILE A 9 4.85 -35.51 -8.93
C ILE A 9 4.74 -35.85 -10.43
N VAL A 10 4.05 -36.95 -10.71
CA VAL A 10 3.63 -37.35 -12.06
C VAL A 10 2.59 -36.35 -12.55
N GLY A 11 2.66 -36.00 -13.83
CA GLY A 11 1.97 -34.87 -14.47
C GLY A 11 0.44 -34.77 -14.28
N PRO A 12 -0.14 -33.60 -14.61
CA PRO A 12 -1.47 -33.18 -14.18
C PRO A 12 -2.58 -34.01 -14.86
N GLY A 13 -3.02 -35.07 -14.19
CA GLY A 13 -4.31 -35.73 -14.43
C GLY A 13 -5.38 -35.12 -13.54
N HIS A 14 -6.50 -34.68 -14.12
CA HIS A 14 -7.61 -33.94 -13.49
C HIS A 14 -8.44 -34.70 -12.42
N ASN A 15 -7.91 -35.76 -11.78
CA ASN A 15 -8.61 -36.55 -10.77
C ASN A 15 -7.82 -36.69 -9.44
N LEU A 16 -6.89 -35.79 -9.14
CA LEU A 16 -6.23 -35.77 -7.83
C LEU A 16 -7.14 -35.12 -6.79
N ALA A 17 -7.35 -35.81 -5.67
CA ALA A 17 -8.09 -35.30 -4.52
C ALA A 17 -7.56 -33.91 -4.13
N THR A 18 -8.45 -32.96 -3.87
CA THR A 18 -8.02 -31.60 -3.53
C THR A 18 -7.26 -31.62 -2.20
N THR A 19 -6.42 -30.61 -1.94
CA THR A 19 -5.75 -30.47 -0.64
C THR A 19 -6.76 -30.48 0.51
N ALA A 20 -7.97 -29.97 0.29
CA ALA A 20 -9.05 -30.02 1.27
C ALA A 20 -9.52 -31.45 1.54
N ASP A 21 -9.66 -32.30 0.52
CA ASP A 21 -10.07 -33.70 0.67
C ASP A 21 -9.01 -34.51 1.41
N ILE A 22 -7.73 -34.32 1.09
CA ILE A 22 -6.60 -34.94 1.79
C ILE A 22 -6.59 -34.54 3.28
N LEU A 23 -6.88 -33.28 3.58
CA LEU A 23 -6.95 -32.80 4.96
C LEU A 23 -8.16 -33.37 5.70
N ARG A 24 -9.33 -33.49 5.05
CA ARG A 24 -10.51 -34.13 5.65
C ARG A 24 -10.23 -35.59 6.01
N ASP A 25 -9.62 -36.35 5.11
CA ASP A 25 -9.29 -37.75 5.38
C ASP A 25 -8.23 -37.89 6.48
N ARG A 26 -7.17 -37.06 6.43
CA ARG A 26 -6.09 -37.07 7.42
C ARG A 26 -6.57 -36.73 8.84
N PHE A 27 -7.51 -35.79 8.97
CA PHE A 27 -8.01 -35.32 10.26
C PHE A 27 -9.39 -35.86 10.63
N LYS A 28 -9.88 -36.86 9.89
CA LYS A 28 -11.19 -37.50 10.11
C LYS A 28 -11.47 -37.85 11.58
N PRO A 29 -10.55 -38.50 12.33
CA PRO A 29 -10.82 -38.82 13.74
C PRO A 29 -11.12 -37.59 14.60
N VAL A 30 -10.43 -36.47 14.36
CA VAL A 30 -10.65 -35.24 15.12
C VAL A 30 -11.93 -34.53 14.66
N LEU A 31 -12.28 -34.63 13.37
CA LEU A 31 -13.55 -34.13 12.85
C LEU A 31 -14.74 -34.90 13.44
N ASP A 32 -14.63 -36.22 13.54
CA ASP A 32 -15.64 -37.08 14.17
C ASP A 32 -15.85 -36.68 15.66
N GLU A 33 -14.77 -36.40 16.39
CA GLU A 33 -14.87 -35.89 17.78
C GLU A 33 -15.56 -34.52 17.87
N VAL A 34 -15.36 -33.63 16.89
CA VAL A 34 -16.06 -32.34 16.82
C VAL A 34 -17.55 -32.53 16.57
N GLU A 35 -17.90 -33.42 15.64
CA GLU A 35 -19.29 -33.74 15.33
C GLU A 35 -20.00 -34.38 16.53
N ASP A 36 -19.34 -35.28 17.24
CA ASP A 36 -19.92 -35.94 18.41
C ASP A 36 -20.09 -34.97 19.59
N LEU A 37 -19.15 -34.05 19.79
CA LEU A 37 -19.34 -32.97 20.75
C LEU A 37 -20.50 -32.04 20.33
N ALA A 38 -20.62 -31.71 19.05
CA ALA A 38 -21.70 -30.87 18.53
C ALA A 38 -23.07 -31.54 18.71
N LYS A 39 -23.18 -32.86 18.46
CA LYS A 39 -24.39 -33.65 18.74
C LYS A 39 -24.73 -33.60 20.23
N ARG A 40 -23.76 -33.83 21.13
CA ARG A 40 -23.97 -33.76 22.59
C ARG A 40 -24.40 -32.37 23.05
N ALA A 41 -23.76 -31.32 22.54
CA ALA A 41 -24.12 -29.94 22.86
C ALA A 41 -25.53 -29.57 22.37
N THR A 42 -25.90 -30.03 21.17
CA THR A 42 -27.25 -29.80 20.61
C THR A 42 -28.30 -30.55 21.40
N ALA A 43 -28.04 -31.81 21.77
CA ALA A 43 -28.94 -32.59 22.62
C ALA A 43 -29.12 -31.94 24.00
N ALA A 44 -28.02 -31.49 24.63
CA ALA A 44 -28.08 -30.80 25.91
C ALA A 44 -28.88 -29.48 25.83
N LYS A 45 -28.70 -28.71 24.75
CA LYS A 45 -29.49 -27.49 24.51
C LYS A 45 -30.97 -27.79 24.34
N ASN A 46 -31.32 -28.82 23.55
CA ASN A 46 -32.71 -29.18 23.27
C ASN A 46 -33.43 -29.78 24.49
N ALA A 47 -32.69 -30.27 25.48
CA ALA A 47 -33.24 -30.74 26.75
C ALA A 47 -33.63 -29.59 27.71
N LEU A 48 -33.19 -28.36 27.46
CA LEU A 48 -33.56 -27.19 28.28
C LEU A 48 -35.01 -26.77 28.03
N THR A 49 -35.73 -26.46 29.10
CA THR A 49 -37.09 -25.91 29.00
C THR A 49 -37.01 -24.41 28.71
N ASP A 50 -37.64 -23.96 27.63
CA ASP A 50 -37.61 -22.56 27.13
C ASP A 50 -36.20 -21.97 26.93
N GLY A 51 -35.19 -22.83 26.75
CA GLY A 51 -33.79 -22.40 26.59
C GLY A 51 -33.17 -21.78 27.86
N THR A 52 -33.82 -21.95 29.00
CA THR A 52 -33.35 -21.49 30.31
C THR A 52 -32.81 -22.66 31.13
N ILE A 53 -31.78 -22.39 31.94
CA ILE A 53 -31.19 -23.37 32.85
C ILE A 53 -32.05 -23.40 34.11
N ALA A 54 -32.68 -24.54 34.39
CA ALA A 54 -33.63 -24.69 35.49
C ALA A 54 -32.98 -25.18 36.79
N ASN A 55 -31.84 -25.89 36.70
CA ASN A 55 -31.16 -26.46 37.87
C ASN A 55 -29.64 -26.52 37.71
N ASP A 56 -28.94 -26.75 38.82
CA ASP A 56 -27.48 -26.82 38.86
C ASP A 56 -26.91 -28.00 38.06
N ASN A 57 -27.64 -29.11 37.90
CA ASN A 57 -27.18 -30.26 37.10
C ASN A 57 -27.12 -29.91 35.60
N GLU A 58 -28.11 -29.17 35.10
CA GLU A 58 -28.12 -28.63 33.72
C GLU A 58 -27.00 -27.61 33.52
N ARG A 59 -26.79 -26.72 34.50
CA ARG A 59 -25.68 -25.75 34.49
C ARG A 59 -24.34 -26.48 34.40
N ASP A 60 -24.09 -27.42 35.29
CA ASP A 60 -22.80 -28.10 35.42
C ASP A 60 -22.53 -29.01 34.21
N GLY A 61 -23.57 -29.64 33.65
CA GLY A 61 -23.48 -30.37 32.38
C GLY A 61 -23.10 -29.49 31.18
N LEU A 62 -23.70 -28.29 31.06
CA LEU A 62 -23.33 -27.33 30.02
C LEU A 62 -21.93 -26.75 30.23
N ILE A 63 -21.52 -26.51 31.47
CA ILE A 63 -20.16 -26.09 31.82
C ILE A 63 -19.14 -27.16 31.40
N ALA A 64 -19.40 -28.44 31.71
CA ALA A 64 -18.53 -29.55 31.31
C ALA A 64 -18.36 -29.64 29.80
N LEU A 65 -19.46 -29.55 29.04
CA LEU A 65 -19.44 -29.49 27.57
C LEU A 65 -18.66 -28.27 27.05
N GLY A 66 -18.82 -27.10 27.69
CA GLY A 66 -18.07 -25.90 27.36
C GLY A 66 -16.56 -26.04 27.59
N ILE A 67 -16.16 -26.71 28.67
CA ILE A 67 -14.74 -27.02 28.97
C ILE A 67 -14.18 -28.02 27.94
N GLU A 68 -14.92 -29.07 27.60
CA GLU A 68 -14.54 -30.03 26.57
C GLU A 68 -14.38 -29.36 25.21
N ALA A 69 -15.35 -28.52 24.81
CA ALA A 69 -15.28 -27.73 23.58
C ALA A 69 -14.04 -26.86 23.53
N ARG A 70 -13.69 -26.22 24.65
CA ARG A 70 -12.47 -25.42 24.73
C ARG A 70 -11.22 -26.28 24.58
N LYS A 71 -11.14 -27.42 25.26
CA LYS A 71 -9.99 -28.34 25.18
C LYS A 71 -9.81 -28.86 23.75
N LEU A 72 -10.90 -29.24 23.10
CA LEU A 72 -10.91 -29.68 21.70
C LEU A 72 -10.47 -28.57 20.76
N ALA A 73 -10.99 -27.35 20.93
CA ALA A 73 -10.58 -26.19 20.16
C ALA A 73 -9.09 -25.86 20.34
N LYS A 74 -8.56 -25.97 21.57
CA LYS A 74 -7.14 -25.80 21.86
C LYS A 74 -6.30 -26.86 21.13
N ARG A 75 -6.67 -28.13 21.23
CA ARG A 75 -5.96 -29.24 20.56
C ARG A 75 -5.99 -29.07 19.04
N LEU A 76 -7.14 -28.71 18.46
CA LEU A 76 -7.25 -28.37 17.03
C LEU A 76 -6.32 -27.22 16.63
N GLY A 77 -6.24 -26.18 17.46
CA GLY A 77 -5.30 -25.07 17.27
C GLY A 77 -3.84 -25.53 17.30
N GLU A 78 -3.47 -26.39 18.26
CA GLU A 78 -2.13 -26.98 18.38
C GLU A 78 -1.80 -27.90 17.20
N THR A 79 -2.73 -28.77 16.77
CA THR A 79 -2.54 -29.64 15.60
C THR A 79 -2.40 -28.84 14.31
N LYS A 80 -3.23 -27.81 14.13
CA LYS A 80 -3.10 -26.85 13.01
C LYS A 80 -1.73 -26.18 13.03
N LEU A 81 -1.30 -25.70 14.19
CA LEU A 81 0.01 -25.04 14.34
C LEU A 81 1.15 -26.03 14.06
N ALA A 82 1.11 -27.24 14.61
CA ALA A 82 2.13 -28.26 14.39
C ALA A 82 2.23 -28.66 12.90
N THR A 83 1.10 -28.69 12.18
CA THR A 83 1.08 -29.01 10.75
C THR A 83 1.56 -27.85 9.89
N THR A 84 1.15 -26.61 10.22
CA THR A 84 1.44 -25.43 9.39
C THR A 84 2.76 -24.75 9.72
N LYS A 85 3.29 -24.93 10.93
CA LYS A 85 4.52 -24.27 11.38
C LYS A 85 5.73 -24.68 10.55
N PRO A 86 6.03 -25.99 10.32
CA PRO A 86 7.18 -26.37 9.49
C PRO A 86 7.08 -25.81 8.06
N LEU A 87 5.88 -25.83 7.47
CA LEU A 87 5.65 -25.25 6.15
C LEU A 87 5.86 -23.73 6.13
N ARG A 88 5.41 -23.02 7.18
CA ARG A 88 5.64 -21.58 7.31
C ARG A 88 7.10 -21.26 7.54
N ASP A 89 7.79 -22.05 8.34
CA ASP A 89 9.22 -21.90 8.62
C ASP A 89 10.01 -22.11 7.32
N GLU A 90 9.70 -23.15 6.54
CA GLU A 90 10.28 -23.42 5.23
C GLU A 90 10.02 -22.29 4.22
N VAL A 91 8.78 -21.80 4.13
CA VAL A 91 8.45 -20.63 3.29
C VAL A 91 9.22 -19.39 3.74
N THR A 92 9.34 -19.17 5.05
CA THR A 92 10.07 -18.03 5.61
C THR A 92 11.56 -18.12 5.30
N GLU A 93 12.16 -19.31 5.44
CA GLU A 93 13.57 -19.55 5.12
C GLU A 93 13.84 -19.42 3.62
N THR A 94 12.94 -19.96 2.79
CA THR A 94 13.00 -19.84 1.33
C THR A 94 12.93 -18.37 0.91
N ASN A 95 11.96 -17.62 1.44
CA ASN A 95 11.83 -16.19 1.17
C ASN A 95 13.10 -15.45 1.61
N ARG A 96 13.62 -15.74 2.81
CA ARG A 96 14.85 -15.11 3.30
C ARG A 96 16.07 -15.42 2.42
N PHE A 97 16.18 -16.64 1.91
CA PHE A 97 17.20 -17.01 0.95
C PHE A 97 17.08 -16.18 -0.32
N PHE A 98 15.89 -16.11 -0.91
CA PHE A 98 15.66 -15.32 -2.12
C PHE A 98 15.86 -13.83 -1.88
N ASP A 99 15.37 -13.25 -0.77
CA ASP A 99 15.61 -11.86 -0.38
C ASP A 99 17.11 -11.55 -0.32
N THR A 100 17.92 -12.49 0.17
CA THR A 100 19.38 -12.35 0.21
C THR A 100 19.98 -12.36 -1.19
N VAL A 101 19.49 -13.22 -2.07
CA VAL A 101 19.97 -13.36 -3.45
C VAL A 101 19.51 -12.20 -4.33
N THR A 102 18.30 -11.66 -4.13
CA THR A 102 17.73 -10.53 -4.87
C THR A 102 18.33 -9.19 -4.45
N MET A 103 18.80 -9.06 -3.21
CA MET A 103 19.43 -7.84 -2.71
C MET A 103 20.61 -7.38 -3.57
N ARG A 104 21.42 -8.33 -4.10
CA ARG A 104 22.58 -8.00 -4.94
C ARG A 104 22.19 -7.37 -6.28
N PRO A 105 21.33 -7.98 -7.12
CA PRO A 105 20.85 -7.35 -8.35
C PRO A 105 20.07 -6.06 -8.07
N GLU A 106 19.27 -5.97 -7.00
CA GLU A 106 18.58 -4.73 -6.62
C GLU A 106 19.56 -3.60 -6.24
N THR A 107 20.65 -3.92 -5.54
CA THR A 107 21.70 -2.97 -5.21
C THR A 107 22.42 -2.49 -6.47
N ILE A 108 22.71 -3.41 -7.40
CA ILE A 108 23.33 -3.08 -8.70
C ILE A 108 22.39 -2.18 -9.52
N GLN A 109 21.10 -2.54 -9.59
CA GLN A 109 20.08 -1.73 -10.25
C GLN A 109 20.02 -0.32 -9.64
N SER A 110 19.89 -0.22 -8.31
CA SER A 110 19.81 1.06 -7.59
C SER A 110 21.06 1.93 -7.80
N ALA A 111 22.24 1.31 -7.83
CA ALA A 111 23.50 2.00 -8.11
C ALA A 111 23.52 2.56 -9.54
N PHE A 112 23.13 1.76 -10.54
CA PHE A 112 23.06 2.22 -11.92
C PHE A 112 21.97 3.27 -12.15
N GLU A 113 20.78 3.12 -11.55
CA GLU A 113 19.72 4.12 -11.58
C GLU A 113 20.20 5.45 -11.01
N THR A 114 20.98 5.43 -9.93
CA THR A 114 21.58 6.65 -9.34
C THR A 114 22.59 7.29 -10.29
N ILE A 115 23.46 6.50 -10.92
CA ILE A 115 24.49 7.01 -11.85
C ILE A 115 23.82 7.60 -13.10
N VAL A 116 22.88 6.87 -13.71
CA VAL A 116 22.13 7.30 -14.89
C VAL A 116 21.24 8.50 -14.56
N GLY A 117 20.60 8.50 -13.39
CA GLY A 117 19.82 9.62 -12.88
C GLY A 117 20.65 10.90 -12.80
N LYS A 118 21.81 10.86 -12.13
CA LYS A 118 22.72 12.01 -12.04
C LYS A 118 23.18 12.52 -13.41
N TYR A 119 23.48 11.61 -14.34
CA TYR A 119 23.86 12.00 -15.71
C TYR A 119 22.70 12.68 -16.45
N ASN A 120 21.50 12.11 -16.38
CA ASN A 120 20.31 12.66 -17.02
C ASN A 120 19.93 14.01 -16.40
N ASP A 121 20.04 14.17 -15.09
CA ASP A 121 19.78 15.44 -14.41
C ASP A 121 20.78 16.51 -14.85
N LYS A 122 22.07 16.16 -14.93
CA LYS A 122 23.10 17.07 -15.47
C LYS A 122 22.80 17.45 -16.92
N LYS A 123 22.41 16.49 -17.77
CA LYS A 123 22.06 16.74 -19.17
C LYS A 123 20.81 17.60 -19.33
N ARG A 124 19.80 17.39 -18.49
CA ARG A 124 18.60 18.23 -18.46
C ARG A 124 18.91 19.63 -18.00
N GLU A 125 19.79 19.79 -17.02
CA GLU A 125 20.24 21.10 -16.56
C GLU A 125 21.05 21.83 -17.63
N GLU A 126 22.00 21.14 -18.29
CA GLU A 126 22.74 21.67 -19.45
C GLU A 126 21.79 22.11 -20.57
N ALA A 127 20.78 21.30 -20.89
CA ALA A 127 19.76 21.63 -21.90
C ALA A 127 18.90 22.83 -21.47
N ARG A 128 18.53 22.92 -20.19
CA ARG A 128 17.78 24.05 -19.65
C ARG A 128 18.59 25.35 -19.70
N ILE A 129 19.88 25.30 -19.33
CA ILE A 129 20.78 26.46 -19.39
C ILE A 129 20.97 26.91 -20.84
N ALA A 130 21.22 25.98 -21.77
CA ALA A 130 21.38 26.30 -23.18
C ALA A 130 20.10 26.89 -23.79
N ALA A 131 18.93 26.32 -23.47
CA ALA A 131 17.65 26.85 -23.94
C ALA A 131 17.32 28.21 -23.31
N ALA A 132 17.68 28.43 -22.05
CA ALA A 132 17.51 29.73 -21.39
C ALA A 132 18.38 30.83 -22.01
N GLU A 133 19.62 30.52 -22.40
CA GLU A 133 20.50 31.49 -23.08
C GLU A 133 19.98 31.85 -24.48
N VAL A 134 19.53 30.84 -25.25
CA VAL A 134 18.90 31.07 -26.57
C VAL A 134 17.63 31.90 -26.43
N ALA A 135 16.80 31.61 -25.43
CA ALA A 135 15.60 32.40 -25.15
C ALA A 135 15.95 33.84 -24.74
N ARG A 136 17.01 34.05 -23.95
CA ARG A 136 17.47 35.39 -23.56
C ARG A 136 17.92 36.21 -24.77
N LEU A 137 18.76 35.64 -25.64
CA LEU A 137 19.22 36.30 -26.86
C LEU A 137 18.06 36.63 -27.82
N ALA A 138 17.09 35.71 -27.95
CA ALA A 138 15.89 35.95 -28.75
C ALA A 138 14.99 37.06 -28.17
N GLN A 139 14.87 37.15 -26.85
CA GLN A 139 14.16 38.26 -26.18
C GLN A 139 14.88 39.60 -26.37
N GLU A 140 16.21 39.62 -26.27
CA GLU A 140 17.02 40.81 -26.51
C GLU A 140 16.90 41.29 -27.97
N GLU A 141 16.92 40.38 -28.94
CA GLU A 141 16.73 40.71 -30.36
C GLU A 141 15.31 41.19 -30.66
N ALA A 142 14.29 40.52 -30.11
CA ALA A 142 12.89 40.94 -30.25
C ALA A 142 12.67 42.34 -29.67
N LYS A 143 13.25 42.62 -28.49
CA LYS A 143 13.19 43.94 -27.87
C LYS A 143 13.86 45.01 -28.74
N ARG A 144 15.05 44.72 -29.31
CA ARG A 144 15.73 45.65 -30.22
C ARG A 144 14.90 45.96 -31.46
N LYS A 145 14.30 44.94 -32.10
CA LYS A 145 13.43 45.13 -33.28
C LYS A 145 12.16 45.90 -32.96
N LEU A 146 11.59 45.70 -31.77
CA LEU A 146 10.42 46.45 -31.32
C LEU A 146 10.77 47.94 -31.09
N GLU A 147 11.94 48.22 -30.50
CA GLU A 147 12.45 49.60 -30.35
C GLU A 147 12.74 50.27 -31.70
N GLU A 148 13.33 49.55 -32.66
CA GLU A 148 13.57 50.03 -34.03
C GLU A 148 12.26 50.29 -34.80
N ALA A 149 11.26 49.43 -34.64
CA ALA A 149 9.93 49.60 -35.23
C ALA A 149 9.19 50.79 -34.60
N ALA A 150 9.25 50.95 -33.27
CA ALA A 150 8.66 52.09 -32.56
C ALA A 150 9.29 53.43 -32.97
N ALA A 151 10.60 53.44 -33.27
CA ALA A 151 11.29 54.63 -33.77
C ALA A 151 10.94 54.98 -35.24
N SER A 152 10.46 54.01 -36.03
CA SER A 152 10.23 54.15 -37.48
C SER A 152 8.76 54.39 -37.87
N SER A 153 7.90 54.74 -36.89
CA SER A 153 6.43 54.81 -36.93
C SER A 153 5.79 55.76 -37.98
N HIS A 154 6.55 56.40 -38.88
CA HIS A 154 6.07 57.40 -39.85
C HIS A 154 6.38 57.08 -41.33
N SER A 155 6.56 55.82 -41.70
CA SER A 155 6.79 55.43 -43.12
C SER A 155 6.17 54.07 -43.46
N VAL A 156 6.02 53.76 -44.75
CA VAL A 156 5.61 52.42 -45.25
C VAL A 156 6.58 51.32 -44.79
N LEU A 157 7.83 51.67 -44.45
CA LEU A 157 8.78 50.78 -43.79
C LEU A 157 8.36 50.43 -42.35
N GLY A 158 7.57 51.28 -41.68
CA GLY A 158 7.06 51.05 -40.33
C GLY A 158 6.14 49.83 -40.24
N ASP A 159 5.29 49.59 -41.23
CA ASP A 159 4.39 48.43 -41.24
C ASP A 159 5.15 47.11 -41.40
N VAL A 160 6.19 47.09 -42.26
CA VAL A 160 7.08 45.93 -42.45
C VAL A 160 7.89 45.66 -41.17
N LEU A 161 8.42 46.71 -40.54
CA LEU A 161 9.19 46.59 -39.29
C LEU A 161 8.31 46.15 -38.10
N MET A 162 7.05 46.60 -38.04
CA MET A 162 6.10 46.14 -37.01
C MET A 162 5.74 44.66 -37.19
N GLN A 163 5.61 44.19 -38.44
CA GLN A 163 5.36 42.78 -38.72
C GLN A 163 6.59 41.91 -38.38
N GLU A 164 7.80 42.37 -38.70
CA GLU A 164 9.05 41.70 -38.30
C GLU A 164 9.25 41.67 -36.78
N ALA A 165 8.85 42.72 -36.06
CA ALA A 165 8.88 42.78 -34.61
C ALA A 165 7.89 41.78 -33.98
N ALA A 166 6.66 41.70 -34.50
CA ALA A 166 5.66 40.73 -34.04
C ALA A 166 6.10 39.27 -34.29
N ASP A 167 6.73 39.00 -35.44
CA ASP A 167 7.30 37.68 -35.74
C ASP A 167 8.47 37.33 -34.82
N ALA A 168 9.30 38.31 -34.48
CA ALA A 168 10.41 38.13 -33.53
C ALA A 168 9.91 37.87 -32.10
N GLU A 169 8.87 38.57 -31.66
CA GLU A 169 8.24 38.35 -30.35
C GLU A 169 7.59 36.96 -30.26
N ASN A 170 6.87 36.53 -31.30
CA ASN A 170 6.28 35.19 -31.37
C ASN A 170 7.36 34.09 -31.31
N ARG A 171 8.48 34.26 -32.03
CA ARG A 171 9.62 33.32 -31.96
C ARG A 171 10.25 33.30 -30.56
N ALA A 172 10.42 34.45 -29.92
CA ALA A 172 10.94 34.53 -28.56
C ALA A 172 10.01 33.83 -27.56
N ALA A 173 8.70 34.01 -27.67
CA ALA A 173 7.72 33.35 -26.80
C ALA A 173 7.70 31.82 -26.95
N VAL A 174 7.83 31.31 -28.17
CA VAL A 174 7.97 29.86 -28.42
C VAL A 174 9.25 29.32 -27.78
N LEU A 175 10.38 30.00 -27.98
CA LEU A 175 11.68 29.59 -27.41
C LEU A 175 11.70 29.63 -25.87
N VAL A 176 10.99 30.57 -25.24
CA VAL A 176 10.83 30.63 -23.78
C VAL A 176 10.04 29.42 -23.26
N ASN A 177 8.95 29.05 -23.93
CA ASN A 177 8.15 27.87 -23.56
C ASN A 177 8.93 26.57 -23.78
N GLU A 178 9.71 26.49 -24.86
CA GLU A 178 10.65 25.39 -25.11
C GLU A 178 11.72 25.32 -24.02
N ALA A 179 12.24 26.45 -23.53
CA ALA A 179 13.21 26.46 -22.43
C ALA A 179 12.65 25.98 -21.09
N ILE A 180 11.37 26.26 -20.80
CA ILE A 180 10.69 25.79 -19.57
C ILE A 180 10.50 24.27 -19.60
N THR A 181 10.21 23.73 -20.78
CA THR A 181 9.94 22.30 -20.98
C THR A 181 11.16 21.50 -21.41
N ALA A 182 12.28 22.17 -21.70
CA ALA A 182 13.54 21.58 -22.10
C ALA A 182 14.03 20.56 -21.06
N GLY A 183 14.23 19.33 -21.53
CA GLY A 183 14.64 18.21 -20.68
C GLY A 183 13.51 17.58 -19.84
N SER A 184 12.28 18.09 -19.91
CA SER A 184 11.12 17.44 -19.30
C SER A 184 10.58 16.34 -20.23
N GLY A 185 10.80 15.08 -19.85
CA GLY A 185 10.37 13.94 -20.63
C GLY A 185 11.21 12.68 -20.38
N PRO A 186 10.66 11.50 -20.69
CA PRO A 186 11.41 10.25 -20.62
C PRO A 186 12.50 10.22 -21.69
N THR A 187 13.73 9.89 -21.28
CA THR A 187 14.86 9.75 -22.22
C THR A 187 14.81 8.36 -22.83
N ARG A 188 14.57 8.27 -24.15
CA ARG A 188 14.61 7.00 -24.89
C ARG A 188 16.04 6.71 -25.36
N THR A 189 16.52 5.51 -25.11
CA THR A 189 17.80 4.98 -25.58
C THR A 189 17.56 3.68 -26.36
N SER A 190 18.58 3.19 -27.08
CA SER A 190 18.52 1.89 -27.75
C SER A 190 18.33 0.71 -26.79
N ALA A 191 18.69 0.89 -25.51
CA ALA A 191 18.58 -0.11 -24.46
C ALA A 191 17.26 -0.02 -23.66
N GLY A 192 16.51 1.08 -23.76
CA GLY A 192 15.26 1.24 -23.01
C GLY A 192 14.83 2.69 -22.82
N THR A 193 13.90 2.92 -21.90
CA THR A 193 13.39 4.26 -21.57
C THR A 193 13.64 4.59 -20.11
N VAL A 194 14.22 5.76 -19.83
CA VAL A 194 14.42 6.26 -18.46
C VAL A 194 13.39 7.35 -18.17
N SER A 195 12.37 7.02 -17.37
CA SER A 195 11.38 7.97 -16.87
C SER A 195 11.76 8.49 -15.48
N ALA A 196 11.74 9.80 -15.28
CA ALA A 196 11.88 10.39 -13.96
C ALA A 196 10.50 10.88 -13.48
N THR A 197 10.08 10.45 -12.29
CA THR A 197 8.85 10.95 -11.65
C THR A 197 9.23 11.78 -10.44
N ALA A 198 8.88 13.07 -10.45
CA ALA A 198 9.06 13.93 -9.29
C ALA A 198 8.00 13.58 -8.21
N LYS A 199 8.46 13.13 -7.03
CA LYS A 199 7.60 12.96 -5.86
C LYS A 199 7.72 14.18 -4.96
N TRP A 200 6.61 14.86 -4.71
CA TRP A 200 6.54 15.94 -3.72
C TRP A 200 6.71 15.35 -2.31
N LYS A 201 7.68 15.87 -1.56
CA LYS A 201 7.94 15.47 -0.17
C LYS A 201 7.60 16.64 0.75
N HIS A 202 7.13 16.34 1.96
CA HIS A 202 6.87 17.32 3.01
C HIS A 202 7.63 16.93 4.28
N ARG A 203 7.87 17.90 5.16
CA ARG A 203 8.43 17.71 6.50
C ARG A 203 7.62 18.55 7.47
N ILE A 204 7.15 17.94 8.55
CA ILE A 204 6.47 18.68 9.62
C ILE A 204 7.53 19.42 10.43
N THR A 205 7.48 20.75 10.40
CA THR A 205 8.36 21.61 11.20
C THR A 205 7.75 21.92 12.56
N ASP A 206 6.43 22.12 12.61
CA ASP A 206 5.66 22.38 13.81
C ASP A 206 4.25 21.78 13.67
N ALA A 207 3.94 20.77 14.48
CA ALA A 207 2.67 20.07 14.42
C ALA A 207 1.49 20.94 14.91
N SER A 208 1.74 21.91 15.80
CA SER A 208 0.69 22.74 16.40
C SER A 208 0.10 23.75 15.42
N LYS A 209 0.86 24.11 14.39
CA LYS A 209 0.44 25.05 13.34
C LYS A 209 -0.29 24.40 12.18
N ILE A 210 -0.46 23.07 12.19
CA ILE A 210 -1.12 22.35 11.11
C ILE A 210 -2.65 22.58 11.22
N PRO A 211 -3.29 23.21 10.22
CA PRO A 211 -4.73 23.40 10.24
C PRO A 211 -5.44 22.09 9.90
N LEU A 212 -5.81 21.30 10.93
CA LEU A 212 -6.46 19.99 10.77
C LEU A 212 -7.77 20.06 9.96
N GLU A 213 -8.48 21.18 10.02
CA GLU A 213 -9.70 21.41 9.22
C GLU A 213 -9.45 21.32 7.71
N LYS A 214 -8.27 21.70 7.23
CA LYS A 214 -7.90 21.58 5.81
C LYS A 214 -7.51 20.16 5.42
N LEU A 215 -7.16 19.32 6.39
CA LEU A 215 -6.79 17.92 6.17
C LEU A 215 -8.00 16.99 6.21
N ARG A 216 -9.11 17.39 6.85
CA ARG A 216 -10.34 16.59 6.97
C ARG A 216 -10.81 15.97 5.65
N PRO A 217 -10.83 16.67 4.49
CA PRO A 217 -11.27 16.05 3.23
C PRO A 217 -10.38 14.92 2.71
N TYR A 218 -9.14 14.84 3.20
CA TYR A 218 -8.14 13.84 2.78
C TYR A 218 -7.99 12.70 3.80
N MET A 219 -8.69 12.76 4.93
CA MET A 219 -8.68 11.70 5.95
C MET A 219 -9.70 10.62 5.59
N SER A 220 -9.29 9.35 5.67
CA SER A 220 -10.20 8.22 5.49
C SER A 220 -11.00 7.94 6.77
N LEU A 221 -12.09 7.16 6.64
CA LEU A 221 -12.84 6.67 7.81
C LEU A 221 -11.98 5.77 8.72
N ASP A 222 -11.04 5.01 8.15
CA ASP A 222 -10.13 4.16 8.91
C ASP A 222 -9.15 4.97 9.76
N ASP A 223 -8.67 6.10 9.22
CA ASP A 223 -7.83 7.02 9.98
C ASP A 223 -8.61 7.62 11.15
N LEU A 224 -9.86 8.02 10.92
CA LEU A 224 -10.75 8.52 11.97
C LEU A 224 -11.00 7.46 13.05
N ASP A 225 -11.33 6.22 12.68
CA ASP A 225 -11.51 5.11 13.64
C ASP A 225 -10.24 4.89 14.49
N LYS A 226 -9.05 4.97 13.88
CA LYS A 226 -7.78 4.86 14.60
C LYS A 226 -7.62 5.96 15.66
N PHE A 227 -7.95 7.20 15.33
CA PHE A 227 -7.92 8.31 16.30
C PHE A 227 -9.00 8.15 17.38
N LEU A 228 -10.20 7.70 17.01
CA LEU A 228 -11.30 7.45 17.94
C LEU A 228 -10.94 6.35 18.96
N ARG A 229 -10.39 5.22 18.51
CA ARG A 229 -9.92 4.15 19.42
C ARG A 229 -8.86 4.65 20.39
N ALA A 230 -7.90 5.45 19.91
CA ALA A 230 -6.88 6.04 20.76
C ALA A 230 -7.47 7.01 21.80
N PHE A 231 -8.49 7.77 21.41
CA PHE A 231 -9.24 8.66 22.31
C PHE A 231 -10.03 7.89 23.36
N VAL A 232 -10.79 6.86 22.97
CA VAL A 232 -11.58 6.02 23.88
C VAL A 232 -10.69 5.24 24.84
N ALA A 233 -9.54 4.72 24.38
CA ALA A 233 -8.59 4.02 25.26
C ALA A 233 -8.04 4.93 26.36
N LYS A 234 -7.76 6.20 26.05
CA LYS A 234 -7.18 7.16 26.99
C LYS A 234 -8.21 7.75 27.94
N ASN A 235 -9.39 8.12 27.43
CA ASN A 235 -10.40 8.85 28.19
C ASN A 235 -11.53 7.95 28.71
N LYS A 236 -11.68 6.73 28.19
CA LYS A 236 -12.84 5.85 28.46
C LYS A 236 -14.15 6.64 28.28
N ASN A 237 -15.13 6.43 29.16
CA ASN A 237 -16.37 7.20 29.17
C ASN A 237 -16.30 8.48 30.05
N THR A 238 -15.10 9.04 30.27
CA THR A 238 -14.95 10.24 31.13
C THR A 238 -15.07 11.56 30.36
N VAL A 239 -14.81 11.55 29.05
CA VAL A 239 -14.92 12.73 28.18
C VAL A 239 -15.82 12.37 27.00
N ALA A 240 -16.99 13.01 26.93
CA ALA A 240 -17.92 12.84 25.82
C ALA A 240 -17.34 13.44 24.54
N LEU A 241 -17.39 12.68 23.44
CA LEU A 241 -17.00 13.14 22.12
C LEU A 241 -18.26 13.29 21.26
N PRO A 242 -18.62 14.51 20.82
CA PRO A 242 -19.80 14.72 20.00
C PRO A 242 -19.80 13.84 18.74
N GLY A 243 -20.88 13.10 18.52
CA GLY A 243 -21.05 12.20 17.37
C GLY A 243 -20.52 10.77 17.57
N VAL A 244 -20.01 10.41 18.75
CA VAL A 244 -19.54 9.05 19.07
C VAL A 244 -20.13 8.56 20.39
N GLU A 245 -20.74 7.37 20.37
CA GLU A 245 -21.24 6.69 21.55
C GLU A 245 -20.18 5.73 22.12
N ILE A 246 -19.89 5.85 23.42
CA ILE A 246 -18.90 5.01 24.13
C ILE A 246 -19.63 4.15 25.14
N PHE A 247 -19.59 2.82 24.99
CA PHE A 247 -20.22 1.85 25.89
C PHE A 247 -19.28 0.72 26.28
N GLU A 248 -19.58 0.03 27.38
CA GLU A 248 -18.84 -1.13 27.88
C GLU A 248 -19.58 -2.43 27.51
N ASP A 249 -18.93 -3.30 26.74
CA ASP A 249 -19.42 -4.63 26.40
C ASP A 249 -18.76 -5.69 27.30
N THR A 250 -19.58 -6.48 28.00
CA THR A 250 -19.09 -7.50 28.95
C THR A 250 -19.21 -8.89 28.34
N LYS A 251 -18.07 -9.52 28.07
CA LYS A 251 -17.99 -10.89 27.53
C LYS A 251 -17.59 -11.90 28.60
N THR A 252 -18.48 -12.82 28.93
CA THR A 252 -18.17 -13.98 29.79
C THR A 252 -17.29 -14.98 29.04
N SER A 253 -16.19 -15.40 29.64
CA SER A 253 -15.34 -16.47 29.10
C SER A 253 -15.11 -17.54 30.16
N PHE A 254 -15.34 -18.80 29.79
CA PHE A 254 -14.96 -19.94 30.63
C PHE A 254 -13.44 -19.93 30.84
N ARG A 255 -12.92 -20.35 31.99
CA ARG A 255 -11.49 -20.60 32.25
C ARG A 255 -11.31 -21.96 32.93
N GLY A 256 -10.44 -22.78 32.34
CA GLY A 256 -10.12 -24.15 32.73
C GLY A 256 -9.01 -24.71 31.87
#